data_AF-A0A0R1KCG4-F1
#
_entry.id   AF-A0A0R1KCG4-F1
#
_cell.length_a   1.000
_cell.length_b   1.000
_cell.length_c   1.000
_cell.angle_alpha   90.00
_cell.angle_beta   90.00
_cell.angle_gamma   90.00
#
_symmetry.space_group_name_H-M   'P 1'
#
loop_
_entity.id
_entity.type
_entity.pdbx_description
1 polymer ?
#
loop_
_entity_poly.entity_id
_entity_poly.type
_entity_poly.pdbx_seq_one_letter_code
_entity_poly.pdbx_strand_id
1 'polypeptide(L)'
;MLLEALVLPGNKILPLGGIIAMGVTPALLVVTRGKIVRMIVIGALELPVFLWAGTLAAPMVTETAKKLGAFPKGLASGTMISHSTMEGPIEKFLAYLVGNASKGQITFVLYAALALVAYLLIFIWYARQMKKRNAAYAAEAAAK
;
A
#
# COMPACT_ATOMS: atom_id res chain seq x y z
N MET A 1 1.02 6.38 13.87
CA MET A 1 1.88 5.46 13.09
C MET A 1 2.36 4.25 13.91
N LEU A 2 3.22 4.39 14.93
CA LEU A 2 3.67 3.23 15.73
C LEU A 2 2.52 2.60 16.53
N LEU A 3 1.72 3.43 17.20
CA LEU A 3 0.53 2.96 17.94
C LEU A 3 -0.46 2.24 17.02
N GLU A 4 -0.68 2.76 15.81
CA GLU A 4 -1.53 2.09 14.80
C GLU A 4 -1.01 0.70 14.49
N ALA A 5 0.30 0.52 14.29
CA ALA A 5 0.87 -0.80 14.02
C ALA A 5 0.72 -1.80 15.17
N LEU A 6 0.70 -1.32 16.42
CA LEU A 6 0.51 -2.16 17.60
C LEU A 6 -0.95 -2.59 17.81
N VAL A 7 -1.91 -1.75 17.38
CA VAL A 7 -3.35 -2.01 17.55
C VAL A 7 -3.99 -2.63 16.30
N LEU A 8 -3.34 -2.51 15.14
CA LEU A 8 -3.88 -2.99 13.86
C LEU A 8 -4.02 -4.53 13.87
N PRO A 9 -5.25 -5.07 13.72
CA PRO A 9 -5.47 -6.51 13.81
C PRO A 9 -4.78 -7.24 12.66
N GLY A 10 -4.16 -8.38 12.99
CA GLY A 10 -3.49 -9.24 12.01
C GLY A 10 -2.17 -8.67 11.46
N ASN A 11 -1.74 -7.48 11.88
CA ASN A 11 -0.46 -6.91 11.50
C ASN A 11 0.70 -7.65 12.19
N LYS A 12 1.79 -7.90 11.44
CA LYS A 12 3.01 -8.51 11.95
C LYS A 12 4.26 -7.67 11.68
N ILE A 13 4.07 -6.42 11.25
CA ILE A 13 5.15 -5.52 10.83
C ILE A 13 5.16 -4.28 11.70
N LEU A 14 6.33 -3.93 12.22
CA LEU A 14 6.55 -2.64 12.85
C LEU A 14 7.04 -1.64 11.81
N PRO A 15 6.39 -0.46 11.68
CA PRO A 15 6.87 0.63 10.85
C PRO A 15 8.03 1.30 11.59
N LEU A 16 9.24 0.74 11.49
CA LEU A 16 10.44 1.42 11.96
C LEU A 16 10.52 2.75 11.19
N GLY A 17 10.45 3.85 11.94
CA GLY A 17 9.84 5.13 11.55
C GLY A 17 10.43 5.89 10.37
N GLY A 18 11.43 5.37 9.68
CA GLY A 18 12.03 5.99 8.49
C GLY A 18 11.65 5.36 7.15
N ILE A 19 11.16 4.12 7.13
CA ILE A 19 11.12 3.34 5.88
C ILE A 19 9.84 3.65 5.09
N ILE A 20 8.64 3.44 5.65
CA ILE A 20 7.36 3.60 4.93
C ILE A 20 7.14 5.02 4.38
N ALA A 21 7.59 6.03 5.11
CA ALA A 21 7.45 7.41 4.69
C ALA A 21 8.27 7.75 3.45
N MET A 22 9.30 6.99 3.10
CA MET A 22 10.25 7.37 2.04
C MET A 22 9.61 7.40 0.64
N GLY A 23 8.76 6.43 0.30
CA GLY A 23 8.10 6.36 -1.02
C GLY A 23 6.89 7.28 -1.15
N VAL A 24 6.09 7.37 -0.08
CA VAL A 24 4.79 8.08 -0.09
C VAL A 24 4.96 9.58 0.15
N THR A 25 5.95 10.02 0.93
CA THR A 25 6.11 11.44 1.29
C THR A 25 6.26 12.36 0.08
N PRO A 26 7.06 12.04 -0.96
CA PRO A 26 7.13 12.86 -2.17
C PRO A 26 5.78 12.99 -2.88
N ALA A 27 5.02 11.89 -2.98
CA ALA A 27 3.70 11.92 -3.60
C ALA A 27 2.72 12.81 -2.80
N LEU A 28 2.72 12.68 -1.46
CA LEU A 28 1.91 13.53 -0.58
C LEU A 28 2.34 14.99 -0.65
N LEU A 29 3.64 15.27 -0.75
CA LEU A 29 4.16 16.63 -0.90
C LEU A 29 3.58 17.30 -2.15
N VAL A 30 3.60 16.60 -3.28
CA VAL A 30 3.06 17.08 -4.56
C VAL A 30 1.53 17.25 -4.49
N VAL A 31 0.81 16.25 -3.96
CA VAL A 31 -0.66 16.25 -3.93
C VAL A 31 -1.22 17.31 -2.99
N THR A 32 -0.59 17.47 -1.82
CA THR A 32 -1.01 18.41 -0.77
C THR A 32 -0.36 19.79 -0.88
N ARG A 33 0.66 19.94 -1.75
CA ARG A 33 1.48 21.15 -1.92
C ARG A 33 2.19 21.57 -0.63
N GLY A 34 2.81 20.62 0.07
CA GLY A 34 3.54 20.91 1.30
C GLY A 34 2.69 21.19 2.54
N LYS A 35 1.37 20.95 2.49
CA LYS A 35 0.49 21.12 3.66
C LYS A 35 0.68 19.95 4.62
N ILE A 36 1.62 20.09 5.56
CA ILE A 36 2.06 19.05 6.52
C ILE A 36 0.88 18.35 7.21
N VAL A 37 -0.10 19.09 7.74
CA VAL A 37 -1.25 18.47 8.44
C VAL A 37 -2.02 17.54 7.51
N ARG A 38 -2.24 17.92 6.25
CA ARG A 38 -2.92 17.04 5.27
C ARG A 38 -2.07 15.82 4.94
N MET A 39 -0.75 15.98 4.86
CA MET A 39 0.17 14.86 4.62
C MET A 39 0.11 13.85 5.77
N ILE A 40 0.16 14.31 7.02
CA ILE A 40 0.07 13.44 8.20
C ILE A 40 -1.25 12.68 8.23
N VAL A 41 -2.37 13.38 7.97
CA VAL A 41 -3.70 12.75 7.97
C VAL A 41 -3.81 11.67 6.88
N ILE A 42 -3.35 11.96 5.66
CA ILE A 42 -3.40 10.97 4.58
C ILE A 42 -2.47 9.79 4.90
N GLY A 43 -1.24 10.07 5.35
CA GLY A 43 -0.29 9.03 5.75
C GLY A 43 -0.80 8.14 6.88
N ALA A 44 -1.58 8.69 7.83
CA ALA A 44 -2.22 7.91 8.89
C ALA A 44 -3.29 6.94 8.39
N LEU A 45 -4.05 7.34 7.38
CA LEU A 45 -5.05 6.49 6.77
C LEU A 45 -4.43 5.44 5.86
N GLU A 46 -3.31 5.78 5.24
CA GLU A 46 -2.62 4.93 4.29
C GLU A 46 -1.76 3.86 4.98
N LEU A 47 -1.14 4.17 6.12
CA LEU A 47 -0.25 3.25 6.83
C LEU A 47 -0.87 1.86 7.10
N PRO A 48 -2.10 1.72 7.62
CA PRO A 48 -2.72 0.41 7.83
C PRO A 48 -2.75 -0.48 6.58
N VAL A 49 -3.01 0.13 5.42
CA VAL A 49 -3.10 -0.58 4.14
C VAL A 49 -1.73 -1.15 3.75
N PHE A 50 -0.66 -0.39 3.95
CA PHE A 50 0.72 -0.85 3.72
C PHE A 50 1.13 -1.97 4.67
N LEU A 51 0.79 -1.85 5.96
CA LEU A 51 1.13 -2.85 6.97
C LEU A 51 0.43 -4.19 6.72
N TRP A 52 -0.85 -4.15 6.33
CA TRP A 52 -1.57 -5.37 5.92
C TRP A 52 -1.01 -5.97 4.62
N ALA A 53 -0.73 -5.15 3.61
CA ALA A 53 -0.15 -5.63 2.35
C ALA A 53 1.21 -6.32 2.57
N GLY A 54 2.09 -5.70 3.37
CA GLY A 54 3.36 -6.30 3.75
C GLY A 54 3.18 -7.60 4.52
N THR A 55 2.21 -7.64 5.46
CA THR A 55 1.96 -8.83 6.28
C THR A 55 1.43 -9.99 5.43
N LEU A 56 0.56 -9.70 4.45
CA LEU A 56 0.05 -10.68 3.49
C LEU A 56 1.12 -11.21 2.54
N ALA A 57 2.07 -10.37 2.14
CA ALA A 57 3.15 -10.75 1.22
C ALA A 57 4.27 -11.55 1.90
N ALA A 58 4.48 -11.37 3.21
CA ALA A 58 5.61 -11.95 3.94
C ALA A 58 5.75 -13.49 3.81
N PRO A 59 4.68 -14.30 3.89
CA PRO A 59 4.79 -15.76 3.74
C PRO A 59 5.30 -16.17 2.35
N MET A 60 4.79 -15.54 1.29
CA MET A 60 5.17 -15.86 -0.09
C MET A 60 6.64 -15.55 -0.35
N VAL A 61 7.10 -14.37 0.08
CA VAL A 61 8.50 -13.95 -0.06
C VAL A 61 9.43 -14.88 0.74
N THR A 62 9.02 -15.22 1.97
CA THR A 62 9.78 -16.13 2.85
C THR A 62 9.89 -17.54 2.27
N GLU A 63 8.78 -18.10 1.75
CA GLU A 63 8.78 -19.42 1.14
C GLU A 63 9.65 -19.46 -0.12
N THR A 64 9.59 -18.40 -0.94
CA THR A 64 10.42 -18.27 -2.14
C THR A 64 11.91 -18.22 -1.78
N ALA A 65 12.29 -17.42 -0.77
CA ALA A 65 13.67 -17.34 -0.31
C ALA A 65 14.17 -18.70 0.24
N LYS A 66 13.33 -19.46 0.94
CA LYS A 66 13.66 -20.81 1.42
C LYS A 66 13.89 -21.78 0.25
N LYS A 67 13.02 -21.77 -0.76
CA LYS A 67 13.16 -22.62 -1.96
C LYS A 67 14.43 -22.33 -2.75
N LEU A 68 14.86 -21.07 -2.79
CA LEU A 68 16.07 -20.64 -3.47
C LEU A 68 17.35 -20.79 -2.62
N GLY A 69 17.25 -21.27 -1.38
CA GLY A 69 18.38 -21.34 -0.45
C GLY A 69 18.90 -19.96 0.01
N ALA A 70 18.18 -18.88 -0.27
CA ALA A 70 18.52 -17.50 0.08
C ALA A 70 18.03 -17.10 1.49
N PHE A 71 17.32 -17.99 2.19
CA PHE A 71 16.85 -17.72 3.55
C PHE A 71 18.04 -17.80 4.54
N PRO A 72 18.28 -16.76 5.37
CA PRO A 72 19.44 -16.74 6.27
C PRO A 72 19.45 -17.91 7.25
N LYS A 73 20.62 -18.54 7.41
CA LYS A 73 20.84 -19.61 8.40
C LYS A 73 20.92 -19.00 9.80
N GLY A 74 20.41 -19.72 10.81
CA GLY A 74 20.47 -19.31 12.22
C GLY A 74 19.35 -18.37 12.68
N LEU A 75 18.34 -18.11 11.84
CA LEU A 75 17.14 -17.39 12.26
C LEU A 75 16.21 -18.26 13.09
N ALA A 76 15.54 -17.65 14.08
CA ALA A 76 14.52 -18.30 14.89
C ALA A 76 13.38 -18.88 14.04
N SER A 77 12.82 -20.01 14.47
CA SER A 77 11.68 -20.66 13.85
C SER A 77 10.43 -19.78 13.96
N GLY A 78 10.17 -18.99 12.91
CA GLY A 78 9.05 -18.06 12.87
C GLY A 78 9.38 -16.72 12.19
N THR A 79 10.66 -16.43 11.98
CA THR A 79 11.06 -15.21 11.27
C THR A 79 10.60 -15.25 9.81
N MET A 80 9.95 -14.18 9.37
CA MET A 80 9.56 -13.98 7.99
C MET A 80 10.33 -12.81 7.38
N ILE A 81 10.64 -12.93 6.10
CA ILE A 81 11.11 -11.81 5.29
C ILE A 81 9.88 -10.99 4.92
N SER A 82 9.85 -9.75 5.37
CA SER A 82 8.78 -8.81 5.11
C SER A 82 9.35 -7.49 4.60
N HIS A 83 8.48 -6.67 4.00
CA HIS A 83 8.86 -5.39 3.43
C HIS A 83 7.80 -4.34 3.79
N SER A 84 8.17 -3.37 4.63
CA SER A 84 7.29 -2.31 5.09
C SER A 84 7.11 -1.19 4.06
N THR A 85 8.11 -0.96 3.19
CA THR A 85 8.07 -0.06 2.01
C THR A 85 7.57 -0.74 0.74
N MET A 86 6.65 -1.69 0.87
CA MET A 86 6.14 -2.33 -0.32
C MET A 86 5.28 -1.35 -1.12
N GLU A 87 5.84 -0.83 -2.21
CA GLU A 87 5.11 -0.01 -3.18
C GLU A 87 3.93 -0.80 -3.77
N GLY A 88 2.84 -0.10 -4.05
CA GLY A 88 1.62 -0.68 -4.60
C GLY A 88 0.94 -1.67 -3.65
N PRO A 89 0.48 -1.25 -2.46
CA PRO A 89 -0.16 -2.16 -1.51
C PRO A 89 -1.46 -2.75 -2.07
N ILE A 90 -2.21 -1.99 -2.88
CA ILE A 90 -3.45 -2.43 -3.53
C ILE A 90 -3.16 -3.57 -4.51
N GLU A 91 -2.08 -3.44 -5.28
CA GLU A 91 -1.61 -4.44 -6.22
C GLU A 91 -1.22 -5.74 -5.50
N LYS A 92 -0.73 -5.68 -4.26
CA LYS A 92 -0.48 -6.88 -3.44
C LYS A 92 -1.75 -7.54 -2.96
N PHE A 93 -2.78 -6.79 -2.58
CA PHE A 93 -4.10 -7.36 -2.30
C PHE A 93 -4.67 -8.03 -3.55
N LEU A 94 -4.60 -7.39 -4.72
CA LEU A 94 -5.02 -7.99 -5.98
C LEU A 94 -4.23 -9.27 -6.31
N ALA A 95 -2.90 -9.24 -6.17
CA ALA A 95 -2.05 -10.41 -6.38
C ALA A 95 -2.40 -11.56 -5.41
N TYR A 96 -2.73 -11.25 -4.16
CA TYR A 96 -3.20 -12.22 -3.18
C TYR A 96 -4.54 -12.85 -3.59
N LEU A 97 -5.51 -12.05 -4.04
CA LEU A 97 -6.80 -12.54 -4.52
C LEU A 97 -6.62 -13.45 -5.75
N VAL A 98 -5.82 -13.01 -6.73
CA VAL A 98 -5.52 -13.79 -7.94
C VAL A 98 -4.75 -15.07 -7.60
N GLY A 99 -3.78 -15.02 -6.69
CA GLY A 99 -3.01 -16.18 -6.27
C GLY A 99 -3.85 -17.27 -5.60
N ASN A 100 -4.89 -16.89 -4.84
CA ASN A 100 -5.85 -17.85 -4.27
C ASN A 100 -6.88 -18.35 -5.28
N ALA A 101 -7.27 -17.51 -6.25
CA ALA A 101 -8.09 -17.94 -7.38
C ALA A 101 -7.43 -19.08 -8.18
N SER A 102 -6.12 -19.00 -8.42
CA SER A 102 -5.34 -20.05 -9.09
C SER A 102 -5.28 -21.38 -8.32
N LYS A 103 -5.69 -21.41 -7.05
CA LYS A 103 -5.80 -22.64 -6.23
C LYS A 103 -7.21 -23.27 -6.28
N GLY A 104 -8.08 -22.81 -7.19
CA GLY A 104 -9.43 -23.37 -7.41
C GLY A 104 -10.55 -22.65 -6.67
N GLN A 105 -10.27 -21.54 -5.98
CA GLN A 105 -11.30 -20.78 -5.26
C GLN A 105 -11.88 -19.68 -6.17
N ILE A 106 -12.79 -20.06 -7.07
CA ILE A 106 -13.36 -19.18 -8.13
C ILE A 106 -13.99 -17.89 -7.55
N THR A 107 -14.51 -17.91 -6.32
CA THR A 107 -15.03 -16.72 -5.63
C THR A 107 -14.01 -15.58 -5.54
N PHE A 108 -12.71 -15.89 -5.45
CA PHE A 108 -11.65 -14.88 -5.41
C PHE A 108 -11.42 -14.19 -6.76
N VAL A 109 -11.82 -14.81 -7.88
CA VAL A 109 -11.80 -14.16 -9.21
C VAL A 109 -12.81 -13.01 -9.24
N LEU A 110 -14.02 -13.25 -8.71
CA LEU A 110 -15.05 -12.22 -8.62
C LEU A 110 -14.60 -11.07 -7.72
N TYR A 111 -14.00 -11.36 -6.57
CA TYR A 111 -13.45 -10.31 -5.70
C TYR A 111 -12.30 -9.54 -6.33
N ALA A 112 -11.39 -10.21 -7.05
CA ALA A 112 -10.30 -9.55 -7.77
C ALA A 112 -10.85 -8.62 -8.87
N ALA A 113 -11.84 -9.10 -9.65
CA ALA A 113 -12.48 -8.31 -10.69
C ALA A 113 -13.21 -7.08 -10.12
N LEU A 114 -13.98 -7.26 -9.04
CA LEU A 114 -14.66 -6.17 -8.34
C LEU A 114 -13.67 -5.16 -7.77
N ALA A 115 -12.60 -5.62 -7.11
CA ALA A 115 -11.56 -4.75 -6.57
C ALA A 115 -10.86 -3.96 -7.68
N LEU A 116 -10.59 -4.58 -8.83
CA LEU A 116 -9.99 -3.91 -9.99
C LEU A 116 -10.92 -2.84 -10.57
N VAL A 117 -12.21 -3.16 -10.75
CA VAL A 117 -13.21 -2.19 -11.25
C VAL A 117 -13.33 -1.02 -10.28
N ALA A 118 -13.45 -1.29 -8.97
CA ALA A 118 -13.51 -0.25 -7.95
C ALA A 118 -12.26 0.65 -7.96
N TYR A 119 -11.07 0.04 -8.03
CA TYR A 119 -9.80 0.76 -8.12
C TYR A 119 -9.75 1.69 -9.35
N LEU A 120 -10.13 1.19 -10.53
CA LEU A 120 -10.16 1.99 -11.76
C LEU A 120 -11.18 3.12 -11.69
N LEU A 121 -12.37 2.88 -11.14
CA LEU A 121 -13.39 3.91 -10.98
C LEU A 121 -12.93 5.04 -10.04
N ILE A 122 -12.33 4.67 -8.90
CA ILE A 122 -11.76 5.64 -7.95
C ILE A 122 -10.63 6.42 -8.61
N PHE A 123 -9.75 5.76 -9.37
CA PHE A 123 -8.66 6.40 -10.10
C PHE A 123 -9.18 7.42 -11.13
N ILE A 124 -10.16 7.03 -11.95
CA ILE A 124 -10.77 7.91 -12.96
C ILE A 124 -11.43 9.11 -12.29
N TRP A 125 -12.17 8.89 -11.20
CA TRP A 125 -12.78 9.97 -10.43
C TRP A 125 -11.73 10.92 -9.87
N TYR A 126 -10.69 10.39 -9.22
CA TYR A 126 -9.61 11.19 -8.65
C TYR A 126 -8.88 12.01 -9.72
N ALA A 127 -8.55 11.40 -10.86
CA ALA A 127 -7.93 12.09 -11.98
C ALA A 127 -8.79 13.24 -12.51
N ARG A 128 -10.11 13.07 -12.60
CA ARG A 128 -11.05 14.14 -12.98
C ARG A 128 -11.06 15.28 -11.96
N GLN A 129 -11.10 14.96 -10.66
CA GLN A 129 -11.05 15.97 -9.59
C GLN A 129 -9.74 16.76 -9.62
N MET A 130 -8.61 16.09 -9.84
CA MET A 130 -7.30 16.72 -9.91
C MET A 130 -7.18 17.66 -11.13
N LYS A 131 -7.72 17.26 -12.29
CA LYS A 131 -7.78 18.13 -13.47
C LYS A 131 -8.62 19.38 -13.22
N LYS A 132 -9.82 19.23 -12.63
CA LYS A 132 -10.69 20.36 -12.28
C LYS A 132 -10.00 21.32 -11.31
N ARG A 133 -9.35 20.76 -10.27
CA ARG A 133 -8.59 21.52 -9.29
C ARG A 133 -7.42 22.28 -9.93
N ASN A 134 -6.66 21.63 -10.80
CA ASN A 134 -5.52 22.26 -11.48
C ASN A 134 -5.97 23.38 -12.43
N ALA A 135 -7.10 23.22 -13.12
CA ALA A 135 -7.68 24.27 -13.96
C ALA A 135 -8.08 25.51 -13.14
N ALA A 136 -8.71 25.31 -11.98
CA ALA A 136 -9.06 26.41 -11.07
C ALA A 136 -7.81 27.19 -10.62
N TYR A 137 -6.73 26.48 -10.26
CA TYR A 137 -5.48 27.13 -9.89
C TYR A 137 -4.79 27.85 -11.05
N ALA A 138 -4.86 27.31 -12.27
CA ALA A 138 -4.33 28.00 -13.44
C ALA A 138 -5.10 29.29 -13.72
N ALA A 139 -6.42 29.29 -13.53
CA ALA A 139 -7.25 30.49 -13.66
C ALA A 139 -6.94 31.52 -12.56
N GLU A 140 -6.78 31.11 -11.30
CA GLU A 140 -6.36 32.00 -10.20
C GLU A 140 -4.97 32.61 -10.44
N ALA A 141 -4.02 31.84 -10.98
CA ALA A 141 -2.69 32.33 -11.30
C ALA A 141 -2.68 33.29 -12.49
N ALA A 142 -3.56 33.10 -13.49
CA ALA A 142 -3.70 34.00 -14.62
C ALA A 142 -4.46 35.31 -14.28
N ALA A 143 -5.26 35.29 -13.21
CA ALA A 143 -6.00 36.46 -12.72
C ALA A 143 -5.16 37.37 -11.79
N LYS A 144 -3.92 36.99 -11.48
CA LYS A 144 -3.02 37.68 -10.57
C LYS A 144 -1.83 38.26 -11.31
#